data_AF-A0A8H7GWK8-F1
#
_entry.id   AF-A0A8H7GWK8-F1
#
_cell.length_a   1.000
_cell.length_b   1.000
_cell.length_c   1.000
_cell.angle_alpha   90.00
_cell.angle_beta   90.00
_cell.angle_gamma   90.00
#
_symmetry.space_group_name_H-M   'P 1'
#
loop_
_entity.id
_entity.type
_entity.pdbx_description
1 polymer ?
#
loop_
_entity_poly.entity_id
_entity_poly.type
_entity_poly.pdbx_seq_one_letter_code
_entity_poly.pdbx_strand_id
1 'polypeptide(L)'
;MQDLPPIGGYEPVQWKRNLPLRGFRPIVYFWGITGIMAFGYYRYYQGVNEQRELARERQWARFSLEPLLRAEEDRHLARRYFSELKRQDLVAETMSPETRAKFEEPIYQDKSKIRFPRFFAGPDPDARV
;
A
#
# COMPACT_ATOMS: atom_id res chain seq x y z
N MET A 1 -40.03 78.04 -33.25
CA MET A 1 -39.11 78.53 -32.21
C MET A 1 -38.10 77.43 -31.93
N GLN A 2 -36.83 77.79 -31.72
CA GLN A 2 -35.75 76.86 -31.44
C GLN A 2 -35.31 77.08 -29.99
N ASP A 3 -35.26 76.01 -29.19
CA ASP A 3 -34.91 76.11 -27.78
C ASP A 3 -33.41 76.34 -27.59
N LEU A 4 -33.11 77.21 -26.63
CA LEU A 4 -31.75 77.56 -26.25
C LEU A 4 -31.22 76.59 -25.19
N PRO A 5 -29.90 76.38 -25.11
CA PRO A 5 -29.31 75.58 -24.04
C PRO A 5 -29.57 76.22 -22.67
N PRO A 6 -29.68 75.42 -21.60
CA PRO A 6 -29.93 75.93 -20.26
C PRO A 6 -28.84 76.91 -19.83
N ILE A 7 -29.25 78.10 -19.37
CA ILE A 7 -28.35 79.10 -18.79
C ILE A 7 -27.71 78.50 -17.53
N GLY A 8 -26.42 78.14 -17.63
CA GLY A 8 -25.66 77.46 -16.58
C GLY A 8 -24.98 76.15 -17.00
N GLY A 9 -25.32 75.59 -18.18
CA GLY A 9 -24.73 74.35 -18.68
C GLY A 9 -25.27 73.08 -18.01
N TYR A 10 -24.76 71.92 -18.43
CA TYR A 10 -25.13 70.62 -17.86
C TYR A 10 -24.24 70.25 -16.68
N GLU A 11 -24.79 69.51 -15.71
CA GLU A 11 -24.01 68.95 -14.62
C GLU A 11 -22.94 67.97 -15.13
N PRO A 12 -21.80 67.87 -14.44
CA PRO A 12 -20.72 66.96 -14.84
C PRO A 12 -21.18 65.51 -14.70
N VAL A 13 -21.30 64.81 -15.83
CA VAL A 13 -21.60 63.38 -15.87
C VAL A 13 -20.39 62.58 -15.42
N GLN A 14 -20.55 61.74 -14.39
CA GLN A 14 -19.50 60.80 -13.99
C GLN A 14 -19.38 59.66 -15.01
N TRP A 15 -18.41 59.76 -15.90
CA TRP A 15 -18.13 58.75 -16.92
C TRP A 15 -17.23 57.61 -16.43
N LYS A 16 -16.52 57.80 -15.30
CA LYS A 16 -15.62 56.80 -14.72
C LYS A 16 -16.35 55.88 -13.76
N ARG A 17 -16.04 54.58 -13.86
CA ARG A 17 -16.59 53.56 -12.97
C ARG A 17 -15.83 53.57 -11.62
N ASN A 18 -16.43 54.15 -10.59
CA ASN A 18 -15.87 54.21 -9.24
C ASN A 18 -16.36 53.03 -8.38
N LEU A 19 -15.72 51.86 -8.48
CA LEU A 19 -16.04 50.74 -7.59
C LEU A 19 -15.13 50.73 -6.36
N PRO A 20 -15.70 50.62 -5.15
CA PRO A 20 -14.89 50.43 -3.95
C PRO A 20 -14.23 49.06 -3.99
N LEU A 21 -12.94 49.01 -3.68
CA LEU A 21 -12.21 47.76 -3.43
C LEU A 21 -12.74 47.18 -2.11
N ARG A 22 -13.53 46.12 -2.19
CA ARG A 22 -14.09 45.39 -1.03
C ARG A 22 -13.19 44.19 -0.70
N GLY A 23 -12.78 44.04 0.56
CA GLY A 23 -12.01 42.89 1.05
C GLY A 23 -10.68 43.27 1.70
N PHE A 24 -9.92 42.25 2.13
CA PHE A 24 -8.59 42.46 2.70
C PHE A 24 -7.52 42.58 1.60
N ARG A 25 -6.38 43.17 1.95
CA ARG A 25 -5.22 43.21 1.05
C ARG A 25 -4.73 41.77 0.78
N PRO A 26 -4.27 41.43 -0.44
CA PRO A 26 -3.82 40.07 -0.78
C PRO A 26 -2.83 39.44 0.20
N ILE A 27 -1.95 40.28 0.78
CA ILE A 27 -0.96 39.86 1.76
C ILE A 27 -1.57 39.29 3.05
N VAL A 28 -2.76 39.76 3.44
CA VAL A 28 -3.47 39.27 4.63
C VAL A 28 -3.94 37.84 4.40
N TYR A 29 -4.47 37.54 3.22
CA TYR A 29 -4.87 36.18 2.86
C TYR A 29 -3.66 35.24 2.78
N PHE A 30 -2.56 35.70 2.20
CA PHE A 30 -1.33 34.92 2.11
C PHE A 30 -0.85 34.45 3.49
N TRP A 31 -0.72 35.38 4.44
CA TRP A 31 -0.29 35.04 5.80
C TRP A 31 -1.34 34.27 6.59
N GLY A 32 -2.63 34.56 6.40
CA GLY A 32 -3.71 33.81 7.03
C GLY A 32 -3.71 32.34 6.62
N ILE A 33 -3.63 32.06 5.31
CA ILE A 33 -3.58 30.69 4.78
C ILE A 33 -2.29 29.99 5.22
N THR A 34 -1.15 30.69 5.14
CA THR A 34 0.14 30.15 5.58
C THR A 34 0.13 29.79 7.07
N GLY A 35 -0.46 30.62 7.93
CA GLY A 35 -0.58 30.35 9.35
C GLY A 35 -1.46 29.13 9.65
N ILE A 36 -2.59 28.99 8.96
CA ILE A 36 -3.48 27.83 9.10
C ILE A 36 -2.76 26.54 8.66
N MET A 37 -2.06 26.58 7.51
CA MET A 37 -1.30 25.43 7.03
C MET A 37 -0.18 25.03 8.00
N ALA A 38 0.60 26.01 8.48
CA ALA A 38 1.69 25.75 9.43
C ALA A 38 1.16 25.09 10.72
N PHE A 39 0.04 25.57 11.25
CA PHE A 39 -0.59 24.97 12.42
C PHE A 39 -1.14 23.56 12.14
N GLY A 40 -1.74 23.35 10.96
CA GLY A 40 -2.21 22.03 10.52
C GLY A 40 -1.07 21.01 10.45
N TYR A 41 0.06 21.37 9.86
CA TYR A 41 1.24 20.51 9.81
C TYR A 41 1.80 20.21 11.20
N TYR A 42 1.87 21.22 12.09
CA TYR A 42 2.32 21.01 13.46
C TYR A 42 1.50 19.94 14.19
N ARG A 43 0.17 19.98 14.09
CA ARG A 43 -0.72 18.97 14.70
C ARG A 43 -0.61 17.61 14.01
N TYR A 44 -0.49 17.61 12.68
CA TYR A 44 -0.30 16.38 11.92
C TYR A 44 0.98 15.62 12.33
N TYR A 45 2.10 16.32 12.50
CA TYR A 45 3.37 15.68 12.89
C TYR A 45 3.30 15.01 14.27
N GLN A 46 2.51 15.54 15.21
CA GLN A 46 2.26 14.89 16.49
C GLN A 46 1.59 13.53 16.30
N GLY A 47 0.53 13.48 15.47
CA GLY A 47 -0.16 12.21 15.16
C GLY A 47 0.71 11.22 14.39
N VAL A 48 1.59 11.70 13.50
CA VAL A 48 2.54 10.82 12.79
C VAL A 48 3.52 10.17 13.76
N ASN A 49 3.97 10.88 14.80
CA ASN A 49 4.86 10.30 15.80
C ASN A 49 4.16 9.20 16.60
N GLU A 50 2.91 9.43 17.00
CA GLU A 50 2.09 8.41 17.67
C GLU A 50 1.87 7.17 16.78
N GLN A 51 1.55 7.37 15.49
CA GLN A 51 1.40 6.24 14.55
C GLN A 51 2.70 5.44 14.37
N ARG A 52 3.87 6.10 14.41
CA ARG A 52 5.17 5.41 14.35
C ARG A 52 5.43 4.58 15.59
N GLU A 53 5.01 5.05 16.76
CA GLU A 53 5.11 4.30 18.01
C GLU A 53 4.19 3.08 17.97
N LEU A 54 2.92 3.23 17.56
CA LEU A 54 2.00 2.11 17.39
C LEU A 54 2.49 1.08 16.36
N ALA A 55 3.05 1.55 15.24
CA ALA A 55 3.62 0.66 14.23
C ALA A 55 4.85 -0.11 14.77
N ARG A 56 5.67 0.54 15.60
CA ARG A 56 6.79 -0.11 16.29
C ARG A 56 6.25 -1.16 17.25
N GLU A 57 5.31 -0.83 18.12
CA GLU A 57 4.71 -1.79 19.06
C GLU A 57 4.15 -3.02 18.33
N ARG A 58 3.42 -2.81 17.23
CA ARG A 58 2.90 -3.89 16.38
C ARG A 58 4.01 -4.76 15.80
N GLN A 59 5.11 -4.16 15.34
CA GLN A 59 6.26 -4.91 14.82
C GLN A 59 6.93 -5.74 15.92
N TRP A 60 7.12 -5.18 17.11
CA TRP A 60 7.68 -5.89 18.26
C TRP A 60 6.81 -7.07 18.70
N ALA A 61 5.50 -6.88 18.77
CA ALA A 61 4.55 -7.96 19.04
C ALA A 61 4.65 -9.08 17.99
N ARG A 62 4.89 -8.74 16.72
CA ARG A 62 5.11 -9.74 15.67
C ARG A 62 6.45 -10.45 15.84
N PHE A 63 7.55 -9.74 16.06
CA PHE A 63 8.87 -10.33 16.25
C PHE A 63 8.90 -11.31 17.43
N SER A 64 8.15 -11.04 18.50
CA SER A 64 8.06 -11.99 19.62
C SER A 64 7.35 -13.30 19.26
N LEU A 65 6.39 -13.27 18.32
CA LEU A 65 5.61 -14.44 17.92
C LEU A 65 6.18 -15.18 16.71
N GLU A 66 6.94 -14.47 15.87
CA GLU A 66 7.56 -14.99 14.66
C GLU A 66 8.32 -16.32 14.84
N PRO A 67 9.21 -16.50 15.84
CA PRO A 67 9.93 -17.76 15.98
C PRO A 67 9.00 -18.96 16.25
N LEU A 68 7.91 -18.75 16.99
CA LEU A 68 6.93 -19.82 17.26
C LEU A 68 6.16 -20.17 15.97
N LEU A 69 5.66 -19.17 15.25
CA LEU A 69 4.95 -19.38 13.99
C LEU A 69 5.84 -20.03 12.92
N ARG A 70 7.10 -19.61 12.85
CA ARG A 70 8.09 -20.19 11.94
C ARG A 70 8.36 -21.66 12.27
N ALA A 71 8.47 -22.00 13.55
CA ALA A 71 8.64 -23.38 13.98
C ALA A 71 7.41 -24.25 13.68
N GLU A 72 6.19 -23.71 13.79
CA GLU A 72 4.98 -24.41 13.37
C GLU A 72 4.94 -24.63 11.86
N GLU A 73 5.26 -23.61 11.07
CA GLU A 73 5.36 -23.72 9.62
C GLU A 73 6.40 -24.77 9.20
N ASP A 74 7.59 -24.76 9.81
CA ASP A 74 8.64 -25.74 9.52
C ASP A 74 8.20 -27.17 9.84
N ARG A 75 7.43 -27.40 10.92
CA ARG A 75 6.83 -28.70 11.22
C ARG A 75 5.82 -29.12 10.13
N HIS A 76 5.00 -28.20 9.64
CA HIS A 76 4.05 -28.49 8.56
C HIS A 76 4.75 -28.79 7.23
N LEU A 77 5.78 -28.03 6.88
CA LEU A 77 6.59 -28.25 5.69
C LEU A 77 7.32 -29.59 5.75
N ALA A 78 7.90 -29.94 6.88
CA ALA A 78 8.56 -31.23 7.08
C ALA A 78 7.59 -32.39 6.86
N ARG A 79 6.38 -32.32 7.42
CA ARG A 79 5.34 -33.36 7.23
C ARG A 79 5.00 -33.55 5.74
N ARG A 80 4.77 -32.46 5.01
CA ARG A 80 4.46 -32.50 3.57
C ARG A 80 5.62 -33.01 2.73
N TYR A 81 6.84 -32.61 3.08
CA TYR A 81 8.04 -33.05 2.39
C TYR A 81 8.22 -34.57 2.52
N PHE A 82 8.12 -35.10 3.73
CA PHE A 82 8.23 -36.54 3.95
C PHE A 82 7.05 -37.34 3.36
N SER A 83 5.84 -36.78 3.31
CA SER A 83 4.72 -37.46 2.61
C SER A 83 4.93 -37.50 1.10
N GLU A 84 5.46 -36.42 0.50
CA GLU A 84 5.77 -36.40 -0.93
C GLU A 84 6.89 -37.37 -1.28
N LEU A 85 7.95 -37.47 -0.46
CA LEU A 85 9.01 -38.46 -0.68
C LEU A 85 8.42 -39.88 -0.71
N LYS A 86 7.59 -40.24 0.28
CA LYS A 86 6.90 -41.54 0.29
C LYS A 86 6.00 -41.74 -0.93
N ARG A 87 5.30 -40.69 -1.38
CA ARG A 87 4.48 -40.75 -2.60
C ARG A 87 5.33 -40.99 -3.84
N GLN A 88 6.50 -40.35 -3.94
CA GLN A 88 7.43 -40.54 -5.04
C GLN A 88 7.96 -41.97 -5.08
N ASP A 89 8.31 -42.55 -3.92
CA ASP A 89 8.76 -43.95 -3.83
C ASP A 89 7.68 -44.92 -4.35
N LEU A 90 6.43 -44.76 -3.92
CA LEU A 90 5.30 -45.57 -4.39
C LEU A 90 5.06 -45.43 -5.90
N VAL A 91 5.19 -44.20 -6.43
CA VAL A 91 5.05 -43.94 -7.86
C VAL A 91 6.19 -44.60 -8.65
N ALA A 92 7.42 -44.55 -8.15
CA ALA A 92 8.59 -45.15 -8.79
C ALA A 92 8.49 -46.68 -8.90
N GLU A 93 7.84 -47.35 -7.94
CA GLU A 93 7.56 -48.80 -8.00
C GLU A 93 6.64 -49.19 -9.16
N THR A 94 5.71 -48.31 -9.55
CA THR A 94 4.76 -48.57 -10.64
C THR A 94 5.30 -48.28 -12.05
N MET A 95 6.47 -47.66 -12.15
CA MET A 95 7.05 -47.20 -13.43
C MET A 95 7.87 -48.26 -14.14
N SER A 96 8.03 -48.10 -15.47
CA SER A 96 9.00 -48.90 -16.24
C SER A 96 10.45 -48.56 -15.85
N PRO A 97 11.42 -49.48 -16.04
CA PRO A 97 12.81 -49.27 -15.62
C PRO A 97 13.44 -48.00 -16.20
N GLU A 98 13.20 -47.71 -17.48
CA GLU A 98 13.74 -46.51 -18.15
C GLU A 98 13.14 -45.21 -17.60
N THR A 99 11.83 -45.21 -17.33
CA THR A 99 11.12 -44.03 -16.78
C THR A 99 11.56 -43.76 -15.36
N ARG A 100 11.73 -44.82 -14.57
CA ARG A 100 12.23 -44.73 -13.20
C ARG A 100 13.63 -44.11 -13.14
N ALA A 101 14.54 -44.55 -14.02
CA ALA A 101 15.90 -44.00 -14.07
C ALA A 101 15.93 -42.49 -14.34
N LYS A 102 15.05 -41.98 -15.20
CA LYS A 102 14.90 -40.53 -15.45
C LYS A 102 14.23 -39.81 -14.29
N PHE A 103 13.29 -40.47 -13.60
CA PHE A 103 12.56 -39.89 -12.47
C PHE A 103 13.44 -39.67 -11.25
N GLU A 104 14.39 -40.58 -10.98
CA GLU A 104 15.34 -40.48 -9.88
C GLU A 104 16.47 -39.45 -10.13
N GLU A 105 16.61 -38.94 -11.36
CA GLU A 105 17.61 -37.95 -11.71
C GLU A 105 17.31 -36.60 -11.02
N PRO A 106 18.30 -35.99 -10.32
CA PRO A 106 18.08 -34.72 -9.67
C PRO A 106 17.90 -33.60 -10.70
N ILE A 107 16.77 -32.88 -10.60
CA ILE A 107 16.45 -31.74 -11.49
C ILE A 107 17.53 -30.65 -11.43
N TYR A 108 18.09 -30.41 -10.23
CA TYR A 108 19.11 -29.39 -10.01
C TYR A 108 20.47 -30.05 -9.75
N GLN A 109 21.48 -29.65 -10.54
CA GLN A 109 22.85 -30.16 -10.41
C GLN A 109 23.62 -29.50 -9.24
N ASP A 110 23.23 -28.29 -8.85
CA ASP A 110 23.82 -27.58 -7.71
C ASP A 110 23.36 -28.17 -6.37
N LYS A 111 24.28 -28.83 -5.66
CA LYS A 111 24.04 -29.48 -4.36
C LYS A 111 24.32 -28.57 -3.16
N SER A 112 24.75 -27.32 -3.40
CA SER A 112 25.09 -26.39 -2.30
C SER A 112 23.87 -25.88 -1.53
N LYS A 113 22.67 -25.94 -2.12
CA LYS A 113 21.44 -25.35 -1.59
C LYS A 113 20.32 -26.35 -1.55
N ILE A 114 19.60 -26.38 -0.43
CA ILE A 114 18.34 -27.11 -0.31
C ILE A 114 17.23 -26.25 -0.91
N ARG A 115 16.47 -26.81 -1.86
CA ARG A 115 15.30 -26.15 -2.45
C ARG A 115 14.06 -26.92 -2.05
N PHE A 116 13.18 -26.29 -1.28
CA PHE A 116 11.92 -26.90 -0.91
C PHE A 116 10.98 -26.96 -2.11
N PRO A 117 10.26 -28.08 -2.32
CA PRO A 117 9.22 -28.13 -3.33
C PRO A 117 8.09 -27.18 -2.97
N ARG A 118 7.44 -26.61 -4.00
CA ARG A 118 6.22 -25.82 -3.79
C ARG A 118 5.05 -26.78 -3.63
N PHE A 119 4.38 -26.73 -2.49
CA PHE A 119 3.16 -27.49 -2.26
C PHE A 119 1.97 -26.65 -2.74
N PHE A 120 1.21 -27.19 -3.70
CA PHE A 120 -0.08 -26.62 -4.06
C PHE A 120 -1.12 -27.12 -3.06
N ALA A 121 -2.07 -26.26 -2.66
CA ALA A 121 -3.23 -26.73 -1.92
C ALA A 121 -4.02 -27.63 -2.88
N GLY A 122 -4.00 -28.94 -2.66
CA GLY A 122 -4.83 -29.87 -3.39
C GLY A 122 -6.32 -29.51 -3.23
N PRO A 123 -7.22 -30.17 -3.99
CA PRO A 123 -8.64 -30.08 -3.73
C PRO A 123 -8.88 -30.34 -2.23
N ASP A 124 -9.78 -29.56 -1.63
CA ASP A 124 -10.14 -29.74 -0.23
C ASP A 124 -10.53 -31.22 0.00
N PRO A 125 -9.89 -31.95 0.92
CA PRO A 125 -10.24 -33.34 1.17
C PRO A 125 -11.72 -33.53 1.56
N ASP A 126 -12.37 -32.49 2.08
CA ASP A 126 -13.80 -32.49 2.41
C ASP A 126 -14.71 -31.98 1.27
N ALA A 127 -14.13 -31.45 0.18
CA ALA A 127 -14.88 -31.17 -1.03
C ALA A 127 -15.23 -32.49 -1.71
N ARG A 128 -16.35 -33.08 -1.28
CA ARG A 128 -16.97 -34.22 -1.95
C ARG A 128 -17.28 -33.85 -3.39
N VAL A 129 -16.81 -34.69 -4.31
CA VAL A 129 -17.23 -34.78 -5.72
C VAL A 129 -18.75 -34.89 -5.80
#